data_AF-A0A4Y1QZ15-F1
#
_entry.id   AF-A0A4Y1QZ15-F1
#
_cell.length_a   1.000
_cell.length_b   1.000
_cell.length_c   1.000
_cell.angle_alpha   90.00
_cell.angle_beta   90.00
_cell.angle_gamma   90.00
#
_symmetry.space_group_name_H-M   'P 1'
#
loop_
_entity.id
_entity.type
_entity.pdbx_description
1 polymer ?
#
loop_
_entity_poly.entity_id
_entity_poly.type
_entity_poly.pdbx_seq_one_letter_code
_entity_poly.pdbx_strand_id
1 'polypeptide(L)'
;MVDEMGEPQMEDLSTSNPVIELEGDEFWPLSGKPFFDVVLTKTTIKPMYQLVVPGKFSATLPSCSIPTVLTFQGKNWEMTYHGSSNYKKLDNWKVFAIDNNLKVGDACVFEQLECSSTRLVFRVQILRGDIPSEFLDRLDGDNVDTPIVLE
;
A
#
# COMPACT_ATOMS: atom_id res chain seq x y z
N MET A 1 9.05 -57.32 -38.81
CA MET A 1 8.35 -57.03 -37.54
C MET A 1 9.43 -56.51 -36.61
N VAL A 2 9.76 -55.23 -36.75
CA VAL A 2 9.26 -54.07 -35.97
C VAL A 2 9.43 -54.29 -34.47
N ASP A 3 10.32 -53.51 -33.86
CA ASP A 3 9.97 -52.63 -32.74
C ASP A 3 11.11 -51.63 -32.55
N GLU A 4 10.91 -50.42 -33.08
CA GLU A 4 11.65 -49.23 -32.67
C GLU A 4 11.19 -48.85 -31.27
N MET A 5 12.09 -48.95 -30.28
CA MET A 5 11.84 -48.40 -28.94
C MET A 5 11.98 -46.88 -29.01
N GLY A 6 10.84 -46.20 -29.13
CA GLY A 6 10.74 -44.75 -29.01
C GLY A 6 11.17 -44.26 -27.63
N GLU A 7 11.96 -43.18 -27.60
CA GLU A 7 12.32 -42.45 -26.39
C GLU A 7 11.07 -41.86 -25.71
N PRO A 8 11.02 -41.80 -24.36
CA PRO A 8 9.92 -41.16 -23.67
C PRO A 8 10.01 -39.64 -23.88
N GLN A 9 8.99 -39.09 -24.54
CA GLN A 9 8.76 -37.66 -24.63
C GLN A 9 8.48 -37.12 -23.21
N MET A 10 9.28 -36.14 -22.76
CA MET A 10 9.02 -35.40 -21.54
C MET A 10 7.79 -34.53 -21.74
N GLU A 11 6.71 -34.81 -21.01
CA GLU A 11 5.54 -33.96 -20.92
C GLU A 11 5.96 -32.61 -20.31
N ASP A 12 5.83 -31.54 -21.10
CA ASP A 12 5.95 -30.16 -20.64
C ASP A 12 4.78 -29.86 -19.70
N LEU A 13 4.99 -30.13 -18.41
CA LEU A 13 4.17 -29.63 -17.33
C LEU A 13 4.39 -28.12 -17.24
N SER A 14 3.75 -27.41 -18.16
CA SER A 14 3.41 -26.01 -18.00
C SER A 14 2.58 -25.91 -16.72
N THR A 15 3.25 -25.62 -15.62
CA THR A 15 2.62 -25.18 -14.37
C THR A 15 1.96 -23.85 -14.68
N SER A 16 0.73 -23.92 -15.18
CA SER A 16 -0.18 -22.80 -15.19
C SER A 16 -0.45 -22.46 -13.73
N ASN A 17 0.32 -21.51 -13.19
CA ASN A 17 -0.15 -20.78 -12.03
C ASN A 17 -1.52 -20.21 -12.41
N PRO A 18 -2.59 -20.49 -11.65
CA PRO A 18 -3.84 -19.81 -11.89
C PRO A 18 -3.57 -18.34 -11.57
N VAL A 19 -3.36 -17.54 -12.63
CA VAL A 19 -3.52 -16.10 -12.54
C VAL A 19 -4.99 -15.92 -12.22
N ILE A 20 -5.29 -15.66 -10.95
CA ILE A 20 -6.60 -15.24 -10.53
C ILE A 20 -6.78 -13.85 -11.16
N GLU A 21 -7.38 -13.80 -12.35
CA GLU A 21 -7.85 -12.57 -12.95
C GLU A 21 -9.04 -12.06 -12.12
N LEU A 22 -8.72 -11.22 -11.13
CA LEU A 22 -9.72 -10.48 -10.37
C LEU A 22 -10.14 -9.27 -11.22
N GLU A 23 -11.21 -9.42 -11.99
CA GLU A 23 -11.89 -8.27 -12.60
C GLU A 23 -12.62 -7.48 -11.50
N GLY A 24 -12.00 -6.39 -11.06
CA GLY A 24 -12.54 -5.41 -10.10
C GLY A 24 -11.43 -4.82 -9.25
N ASP A 25 -11.18 -3.50 -9.38
CA ASP A 25 -10.18 -2.72 -8.63
C ASP A 25 -8.92 -3.50 -8.24
N GLU A 26 -8.09 -3.74 -9.27
CA GLU A 26 -6.82 -4.47 -9.24
C GLU A 26 -6.09 -4.34 -7.88
N PHE A 27 -6.12 -5.41 -7.08
CA PHE A 27 -5.34 -5.49 -5.87
C PHE A 27 -3.86 -5.63 -6.25
N TRP A 28 -3.07 -4.58 -6.02
CA TRP A 28 -1.65 -4.54 -6.35
C TRP A 28 -0.82 -5.03 -5.16
N PRO A 29 -0.28 -6.26 -5.17
CA PRO A 29 0.63 -6.69 -4.12
C PRO A 29 1.87 -5.79 -4.08
N LEU A 30 2.46 -5.65 -2.89
CA LEU A 30 3.76 -5.02 -2.74
C LEU A 30 4.80 -5.78 -3.57
N SER A 31 5.62 -5.04 -4.31
CA SER A 31 6.60 -5.57 -5.25
C SER A 31 7.91 -6.00 -4.60
N GLY A 32 7.95 -6.10 -3.26
CA GLY A 32 9.17 -6.34 -2.49
C GLY A 32 10.07 -5.11 -2.32
N LYS A 33 9.64 -3.93 -2.80
CA LYS A 33 10.34 -2.67 -2.56
C LYS A 33 10.13 -2.18 -1.13
N PRO A 34 11.02 -1.30 -0.61
CA PRO A 34 10.83 -0.71 0.71
C PRO A 34 9.47 0.00 0.81
N PHE A 35 8.77 -0.20 1.92
CA PHE A 35 7.52 0.47 2.19
C PHE A 35 7.38 0.84 3.66
N PHE A 36 6.43 1.72 3.95
CA PHE A 36 5.94 1.98 5.30
C PHE A 36 4.43 2.17 5.27
N ASP A 37 3.76 1.92 6.39
CA ASP A 37 2.34 2.17 6.57
C ASP A 37 2.09 3.25 7.63
N VAL A 38 0.94 3.90 7.53
CA VAL A 38 0.45 4.86 8.52
C VAL A 38 -1.04 4.66 8.71
N VAL A 39 -1.44 4.37 9.95
CA VAL A 39 -2.84 4.49 10.38
C VAL A 39 -3.16 5.96 10.57
N LEU A 40 -4.21 6.43 9.91
CA LEU A 40 -4.58 7.83 9.86
C LEU A 40 -5.29 8.25 11.14
N THR A 41 -4.78 9.31 11.76
CA THR A 41 -5.29 9.87 13.01
C THR A 41 -5.79 11.30 12.79
N LYS A 42 -6.27 11.94 13.86
CA LYS A 42 -6.69 13.35 13.80
C LYS A 42 -5.57 14.31 13.37
N THR A 43 -4.29 13.94 13.53
CA THR A 43 -3.17 14.78 13.08
C THR A 43 -2.93 14.64 11.58
N THR A 44 -3.09 13.45 11.01
CA THR A 44 -2.90 13.20 9.57
C THR A 44 -4.11 13.63 8.75
N ILE A 45 -5.29 13.73 9.36
CA ILE A 45 -6.54 14.19 8.75
C ILE A 45 -6.92 15.58 9.32
N LYS A 46 -8.14 16.04 9.07
CA LYS A 46 -8.70 17.28 9.60
C LYS A 46 -8.57 17.35 11.13
N PRO A 47 -8.15 18.49 11.69
CA PRO A 47 -7.88 19.76 11.00
C PRO A 47 -6.44 19.96 10.51
N MET A 48 -5.48 19.13 10.95
CA MET A 48 -4.06 19.47 10.81
C MET A 48 -3.44 19.03 9.48
N TYR A 49 -3.86 17.90 8.92
CA TYR A 49 -3.31 17.33 7.68
C TYR A 49 -1.78 17.18 7.68
N GLN A 50 -1.20 16.78 8.81
CA GLN A 50 0.23 16.56 9.00
C GLN A 50 0.58 15.08 8.83
N LEU A 51 1.20 14.72 7.71
CA LEU A 51 1.72 13.37 7.48
C LEU A 51 3.23 13.33 7.73
N VAL A 52 3.62 12.66 8.83
CA VAL A 52 5.02 12.44 9.22
C VAL A 52 5.46 11.05 8.75
N VAL A 53 6.64 10.97 8.15
CA VAL A 53 7.24 9.70 7.72
C VAL A 53 7.81 8.97 8.96
N PRO A 54 7.50 7.68 9.17
CA PRO A 54 8.01 6.92 10.32
C PRO A 54 9.54 6.99 10.42
N GLY A 55 10.05 7.24 11.63
CA GLY A 55 11.47 7.53 11.85
C GLY A 55 12.43 6.49 11.25
N LYS A 56 12.11 5.19 11.39
CA LYS A 56 12.86 4.07 10.81
C LYS A 56 12.97 4.14 9.29
N PHE A 57 11.86 4.42 8.61
CA PHE A 57 11.83 4.56 7.15
C PHE A 57 12.51 5.86 6.72
N SER A 58 12.29 6.94 7.45
CA SER A 58 12.86 8.25 7.17
C SER A 58 14.41 8.22 7.12
N ALA A 59 15.06 7.28 7.82
CA ALA A 59 16.50 7.11 7.84
C ALA A 59 17.08 6.59 6.52
N THR A 60 16.26 5.98 5.67
CA THR A 60 16.67 5.51 4.33
C THR A 60 16.40 6.54 3.23
N LEU A 61 15.77 7.66 3.56
CA LEU A 61 15.40 8.73 2.64
C LEU A 61 16.42 9.90 2.70
N PRO A 62 16.50 10.73 1.64
CA PRO A 62 17.38 11.88 1.60
C PRO A 62 17.15 12.87 2.74
N SER A 63 18.20 13.55 3.19
CA SER A 63 18.13 14.58 4.24
C SER A 63 17.91 16.00 3.70
N CYS A 64 17.36 16.12 2.48
CA CYS A 64 17.05 17.39 1.83
C CYS A 64 15.55 17.49 1.50
N SER A 65 15.10 18.71 1.17
CA SER A 65 13.75 18.90 0.65
C SER A 65 13.73 18.51 -0.84
N ILE A 66 12.86 17.59 -1.22
CA ILE A 66 12.77 17.09 -2.61
C ILE A 66 11.31 17.01 -3.09
N PRO A 67 11.07 17.31 -4.37
CA PRO A 67 9.80 17.01 -5.02
C PRO A 67 9.43 15.53 -4.84
N THR A 68 8.20 15.29 -4.44
CA THR A 68 7.67 13.96 -4.16
C THR A 68 6.33 13.76 -4.85
N VAL A 69 6.11 12.57 -5.40
CA VAL A 69 4.84 12.20 -6.04
C VAL A 69 4.26 10.99 -5.33
N LEU A 70 2.97 11.08 -4.96
CA LEU A 70 2.18 9.91 -4.58
C LEU A 70 1.40 9.43 -5.80
N THR A 71 1.44 8.13 -6.07
CA THR A 71 0.65 7.49 -7.14
C THR A 71 -0.40 6.58 -6.53
N PHE A 72 -1.66 6.74 -6.94
CA PHE A 72 -2.77 5.90 -6.49
C PHE A 72 -3.80 5.77 -7.61
N GLN A 73 -4.19 4.54 -7.95
CA GLN A 73 -5.16 4.23 -9.01
C GLN A 73 -4.90 5.00 -10.32
N GLY A 74 -3.65 5.01 -10.79
CA GLY A 74 -3.23 5.68 -12.02
C GLY A 74 -3.20 7.22 -11.97
N LYS A 75 -3.51 7.83 -10.82
CA LYS A 75 -3.44 9.29 -10.60
C LYS A 75 -2.21 9.66 -9.77
N ASN A 76 -1.78 10.90 -9.92
CA ASN A 76 -0.58 11.43 -9.27
C ASN A 76 -0.91 12.68 -8.44
N TRP A 77 -0.31 12.79 -7.27
CA TRP A 77 -0.39 13.96 -6.40
C TRP A 77 1.01 14.48 -6.09
N GLU A 78 1.25 15.76 -6.40
CA GLU A 78 2.52 16.42 -6.17
C GLU A 78 2.61 17.00 -4.75
N MET A 79 3.78 16.82 -4.16
CA MET A 79 4.09 17.26 -2.81
C MET A 79 5.58 17.51 -2.61
N THR A 80 5.95 17.98 -1.43
CA THR A 80 7.35 18.13 -1.03
C THR A 80 7.63 17.24 0.17
N TYR A 81 8.64 16.38 0.05
CA TYR A 81 9.21 15.70 1.21
C TYR A 81 10.24 16.61 1.86
N HIS A 82 10.09 16.87 3.17
CA HIS A 82 11.02 17.69 3.95
C HIS A 82 11.98 16.81 4.76
N GLY A 83 13.07 16.36 4.12
CA GLY A 83 14.05 15.47 4.74
C GLY A 83 15.03 16.15 5.73
N SER A 84 15.17 17.47 5.68
CA SER A 84 16.07 18.25 6.55
C SER A 84 15.46 18.63 7.91
N SER A 85 14.16 18.38 8.10
CA SER A 85 13.44 18.65 9.35
C SER A 85 13.70 17.57 10.40
N ASN A 86 13.67 17.93 11.69
CA ASN A 86 13.67 16.98 12.80
C ASN A 86 12.49 15.99 12.70
N TYR A 87 11.38 16.43 12.10
CA TYR A 87 10.22 15.60 11.78
C TYR A 87 10.05 15.59 10.27
N LYS A 88 10.50 14.51 9.64
CA LYS A 88 10.45 14.36 8.18
C LYS A 88 9.00 14.13 7.76
N LYS A 89 8.49 14.96 6.86
CA LYS A 89 7.05 15.02 6.53
C LYS A 89 6.81 15.18 5.04
N LEU A 90 5.60 14.82 4.61
CA LEU A 90 5.07 15.10 3.27
C LEU A 90 4.16 16.32 3.35
N ASP A 91 4.65 17.45 2.83
CA ASP A 91 3.87 18.69 2.73
C ASP A 91 2.89 18.65 1.57
N ASN A 92 1.78 19.40 1.63
CA ASN A 92 0.67 19.30 0.68
C ASN A 92 -0.14 17.97 0.71
N TRP A 93 0.07 17.13 1.73
CA TRP A 93 -0.72 15.90 1.98
C TRP A 93 -2.24 16.13 1.96
N LYS A 94 -2.70 17.30 2.41
CA LYS A 94 -4.12 17.67 2.46
C LYS A 94 -4.88 17.41 1.17
N VAL A 95 -4.27 17.69 0.01
CA VAL A 95 -4.93 17.51 -1.30
C VAL A 95 -5.20 16.02 -1.54
N PHE A 96 -4.19 15.16 -1.36
CA PHE A 96 -4.35 13.71 -1.46
C PHE A 96 -5.42 13.19 -0.51
N ALA A 97 -5.41 13.64 0.75
CA ALA A 97 -6.37 13.17 1.75
C ALA A 97 -7.82 13.55 1.43
N ILE A 98 -8.05 14.76 0.90
CA ILE A 98 -9.39 15.23 0.52
C ILE A 98 -9.86 14.51 -0.75
N ASP A 99 -9.04 14.46 -1.79
CA ASP A 99 -9.42 13.88 -3.08
C ASP A 99 -9.76 12.38 -2.96
N ASN A 100 -9.06 11.68 -2.06
CA ASN A 100 -9.28 10.25 -1.80
C ASN A 100 -10.21 9.99 -0.61
N ASN A 101 -10.85 11.03 -0.07
CA ASN A 101 -11.85 10.94 0.99
C ASN A 101 -11.36 10.12 2.20
N LEU A 102 -10.12 10.37 2.62
CA LEU A 102 -9.48 9.66 3.74
C LEU A 102 -10.10 10.08 5.08
N LYS A 103 -10.28 9.11 5.97
CA LYS A 103 -10.85 9.32 7.30
C LYS A 103 -9.89 8.86 8.40
N VAL A 104 -10.19 9.26 9.64
CA VAL A 104 -9.53 8.68 10.81
C VAL A 104 -9.87 7.19 10.88
N GLY A 105 -8.86 6.34 11.08
CA GLY A 105 -9.02 4.89 11.10
C GLY A 105 -8.67 4.19 9.78
N ASP A 106 -8.71 4.90 8.65
CA ASP A 106 -8.10 4.40 7.41
C ASP A 106 -6.58 4.23 7.61
N ALA A 107 -5.95 3.40 6.79
CA ALA A 107 -4.50 3.31 6.70
C ALA A 107 -4.02 3.54 5.26
N CYS A 108 -2.78 4.00 5.13
CA CYS A 108 -2.11 4.12 3.85
C CYS A 108 -0.79 3.36 3.89
N VAL A 109 -0.53 2.54 2.87
CA VAL A 109 0.76 1.88 2.65
C VAL A 109 1.48 2.62 1.54
N PHE A 110 2.71 3.05 1.79
CA PHE A 110 3.54 3.83 0.88
C PHE A 110 4.73 2.97 0.45
N GLU A 111 4.70 2.48 -0.78
CA GLU A 111 5.79 1.70 -1.37
C GLU A 111 6.69 2.59 -2.24
N GLN A 112 7.99 2.57 -1.97
CA GLN A 112 8.96 3.43 -2.65
C GLN A 112 9.26 2.91 -4.05
N LEU A 113 8.77 3.60 -5.08
CA LEU A 113 9.04 3.28 -6.48
C LEU A 113 10.37 3.87 -6.95
N GLU A 114 10.67 5.10 -6.54
CA GLU A 114 11.86 5.85 -6.92
C GLU A 114 12.37 6.66 -5.73
N CYS A 115 13.68 6.69 -5.51
CA CYS A 115 14.31 7.55 -4.50
C CYS A 115 15.68 8.03 -5.00
N SER A 116 15.82 9.33 -5.19
CA SER A 116 17.05 10.01 -5.57
C SER A 116 17.19 11.33 -4.83
N SER A 117 18.31 12.04 -5.04
CA SER A 117 18.53 13.37 -4.45
C SER A 117 17.63 14.47 -5.03
N THR A 118 16.91 14.20 -6.12
CA THR A 118 16.08 15.19 -6.83
C THR A 118 14.60 14.79 -6.93
N ARG A 119 14.27 13.53 -6.65
CA ARG A 119 12.92 12.99 -6.84
C ARG A 119 12.63 11.80 -5.93
N LEU A 120 11.42 11.76 -5.41
CA LEU A 120 10.88 10.66 -4.61
C LEU A 120 9.50 10.28 -5.14
N VAL A 121 9.23 9.00 -5.31
CA VAL A 121 7.92 8.51 -5.77
C VAL A 121 7.46 7.36 -4.90
N PHE A 122 6.26 7.47 -4.34
CA PHE A 122 5.59 6.39 -3.64
C PHE A 122 4.34 5.95 -4.38
N ARG A 123 4.16 4.63 -4.51
CA ARG A 123 2.85 4.04 -4.77
C ARG A 123 2.11 3.94 -3.45
N VAL A 124 0.89 4.44 -3.41
CA VAL A 124 0.04 4.39 -2.24
C VAL A 124 -1.00 3.30 -2.42
N GLN A 125 -1.29 2.57 -1.35
CA GLN A 125 -2.49 1.75 -1.23
C GLN A 125 -3.29 2.27 -0.03
N ILE A 126 -4.61 2.39 -0.21
CA ILE A 126 -5.51 2.87 0.84
C ILE A 126 -6.26 1.66 1.40
N LEU A 127 -6.14 1.43 2.70
CA LEU A 127 -6.87 0.42 3.45
C LEU A 127 -7.98 1.12 4.22
N ARG A 128 -9.25 0.82 3.89
CA ARG A 128 -10.39 1.45 4.55
C ARG A 128 -10.59 0.86 5.95
N GLY A 129 -10.73 1.73 6.94
CA GLY A 129 -10.93 1.33 8.33
C GLY A 129 -12.39 1.05 8.70
N ASP A 130 -13.33 1.42 7.83
CA ASP A 130 -14.75 1.15 8.02
C ASP A 130 -15.04 -0.35 7.82
N ILE A 131 -15.74 -0.97 8.78
CA ILE A 131 -16.22 -2.35 8.64
C ILE A 131 -17.39 -2.34 7.65
N PRO A 132 -17.37 -3.17 6.60
CA PRO A 132 -18.48 -3.24 5.65
C PRO A 132 -19.79 -3.58 6.36
N SER A 133 -20.89 -2.99 5.88
CA SER A 133 -22.22 -3.11 6.50
C SER A 133 -22.67 -4.55 6.69
N GLU A 134 -22.22 -5.44 5.80
CA GLU A 134 -22.56 -6.86 5.75
C GLU A 134 -22.00 -7.63 6.96
N PHE A 135 -20.98 -7.08 7.62
CA PHE A 135 -20.37 -7.70 8.80
C PHE A 135 -20.82 -7.06 10.11
N LEU A 136 -21.58 -5.96 10.08
CA LEU A 136 -22.03 -5.27 11.29
C LEU A 136 -22.93 -6.14 12.16
N ASP A 137 -23.78 -6.96 11.54
CA ASP A 137 -24.69 -7.89 12.23
C ASP A 137 -23.98 -9.10 12.85
N ARG A 138 -22.69 -9.29 12.54
CA ARG A 138 -21.85 -10.40 13.03
C ARG A 138 -20.68 -9.89 13.87
N LEU A 139 -20.74 -8.66 14.37
CA LEU A 139 -19.76 -8.07 15.28
C LEU A 139 -19.85 -8.65 16.70
N ASP A 140 -19.98 -9.97 16.80
CA ASP A 140 -19.90 -10.72 18.03
C ASP A 140 -18.42 -11.11 18.19
N GLY A 141 -17.56 -10.10 18.38
CA GLY A 141 -16.09 -10.22 18.45
C GLY A 141 -15.50 -9.63 19.71
N ASP A 142 -16.35 -9.13 20.61
CA ASP A 142 -15.97 -8.30 21.76
C ASP A 142 -15.69 -9.11 23.03
N ASN A 143 -15.96 -10.41 23.00
CA ASN A 143 -15.80 -11.31 24.14
C ASN A 143 -15.24 -12.68 23.73
N VAL A 144 -14.81 -13.45 24.72
CA VAL A 144 -14.15 -14.75 24.52
C VAL A 144 -15.07 -15.84 23.97
N ASP A 145 -16.38 -15.70 24.16
CA ASP A 145 -17.38 -16.67 23.70
C ASP A 145 -17.72 -16.48 22.22
N THR A 146 -17.36 -15.32 21.67
CA THR A 146 -17.60 -14.94 20.28
C THR A 146 -16.31 -14.33 19.71
N PRO A 147 -15.32 -15.18 19.35
CA PRO A 147 -14.03 -14.70 18.87
C PRO A 147 -14.07 -14.31 17.38
N ILE A 148 -13.20 -13.37 16.98
CA ILE A 148 -12.91 -13.12 15.57
C ILE A 148 -12.11 -14.32 15.02
N VAL A 149 -12.72 -15.09 14.13
CA VAL A 149 -12.07 -16.24 13.48
C VAL A 149 -11.45 -15.80 12.15
N LEU A 150 -10.15 -16.07 11.98
CA LEU A 150 -9.43 -15.90 10.71
C LEU A 150 -9.27 -17.31 10.09
N GLU A 151 -9.99 -17.59 9.00
CA GLU A 151 -9.85 -18.82 8.20
C GLU A 151 -8.80 -18.66 7.09
#